data_AF-A0A0B7BV79-F1
#
_entry.id   AF-A0A0B7BV79-F1
#
_cell.length_a   1.000
_cell.length_b   1.000
_cell.length_c   1.000
_cell.angle_alpha   90.00
_cell.angle_beta   90.00
_cell.angle_gamma   90.00
#
_symmetry.space_group_name_H-M   'P 1'
#
loop_
_entity.id
_entity.type
_entity.pdbx_description
1 polymer ?
#
loop_
_entity_poly.entity_id
_entity_poly.type
_entity_poly.pdbx_seq_one_letter_code
_entity_poly.pdbx_strand_id
1 'polypeptide(L)'
;MAEQKLWRKILYEKQDFADNYVDASFLNELRKNLFVRSYDYQTLVIESTCITHQLSSISLFIAMFFYMDDQSVSPQALWVLMSILALFGYLNNIIILKCQGS
;
A
#
# COMPACT_ATOMS: atom_id res chain seq x y z
N MET A 1 -31.12 47.81 28.04
CA MET A 1 -30.48 46.50 28.23
C MET A 1 -29.52 46.32 27.09
N ALA A 2 -28.21 46.36 27.35
CA ALA A 2 -27.22 46.14 26.30
C ALA A 2 -27.37 44.69 25.80
N GLU A 3 -27.60 44.52 24.51
CA GLU A 3 -27.58 43.20 23.86
C GLU A 3 -26.19 42.60 24.09
N GLN A 4 -26.11 41.49 24.83
CA GLN A 4 -24.88 40.72 24.90
C GLN A 4 -24.64 40.10 23.52
N LYS A 5 -23.61 40.60 22.84
CA LYS A 5 -23.24 40.13 21.51
C LYS A 5 -22.68 38.71 21.65
N LEU A 6 -23.29 37.75 20.96
CA LEU A 6 -22.78 36.38 20.92
C LEU A 6 -21.35 36.36 20.36
N TRP A 7 -20.50 35.51 20.93
CA TRP A 7 -19.14 35.30 20.45
C TRP A 7 -19.14 34.93 18.97
N ARG A 8 -18.17 35.48 18.22
CA ARG A 8 -18.03 35.21 16.78
C ARG A 8 -16.57 34.98 16.45
N LYS A 9 -16.30 33.96 15.63
CA LYS A 9 -14.97 33.57 15.16
C LYS A 9 -14.37 34.58 14.17
N ILE A 10 -14.05 35.80 14.65
CA ILE A 10 -13.42 36.90 13.90
C ILE A 10 -12.16 37.31 14.65
N LEU A 11 -11.04 37.42 13.96
CA LEU A 11 -9.73 37.64 14.57
C LEU A 11 -9.49 39.09 15.06
N TYR A 12 -10.14 40.07 14.44
CA TYR A 12 -9.77 41.49 14.60
C TYR A 12 -10.86 42.37 15.24
N GLU A 13 -12.02 41.79 15.60
CA GLU A 13 -13.10 42.55 16.23
C GLU A 13 -12.95 42.47 17.76
N LYS A 14 -13.05 43.62 18.46
CA LYS A 14 -13.10 43.62 19.93
C LYS A 14 -14.42 43.03 20.40
N GLN A 15 -14.36 41.97 21.21
CA GLN A 15 -15.50 41.30 21.81
C GLN A 15 -15.30 41.19 23.32
N ASP A 16 -16.39 41.08 24.09
CA ASP A 16 -16.35 40.98 25.56
C ASP A 16 -15.91 39.58 26.08
N PHE A 17 -15.15 38.84 25.28
CA PHE A 17 -14.65 37.51 25.61
C PHE A 17 -13.13 37.56 25.81
N ALA A 18 -12.59 36.72 26.69
CA ALA A 18 -11.14 36.63 26.90
C ALA A 18 -10.41 36.21 25.61
N ASP A 19 -9.17 36.67 25.40
CA ASP A 19 -8.37 36.34 24.21
C ASP A 19 -8.21 34.83 23.96
N ASN A 20 -8.27 34.02 25.02
CA ASN A 20 -8.15 32.55 24.94
C ASN A 20 -9.52 31.83 24.88
N TYR A 21 -10.62 32.58 24.74
CA TYR A 21 -11.94 31.98 24.68
C TYR A 21 -12.15 31.32 23.32
N VAL A 22 -12.42 30.01 23.36
CA VAL A 22 -12.86 29.22 22.21
C VAL A 22 -14.26 28.69 22.50
N ASP A 23 -15.07 28.57 21.46
CA ASP A 23 -16.41 28.02 21.58
C ASP A 23 -16.39 26.50 21.86
N ALA A 24 -17.48 25.98 22.45
CA ALA A 24 -17.58 24.56 22.77
C ALA A 24 -17.62 23.65 21.51
N SER A 25 -17.97 24.19 20.34
CA SER A 25 -17.93 23.46 19.07
C SER A 25 -16.56 23.49 18.39
N PHE A 26 -15.58 24.23 18.90
CA PHE A 26 -14.21 24.32 18.36
C PHE A 26 -13.57 22.94 18.20
N LEU A 27 -13.72 22.08 19.22
CA LEU A 27 -13.21 20.71 19.19
C LEU A 27 -13.99 19.80 18.22
N ASN A 28 -15.26 20.11 17.95
CA ASN A 28 -16.05 19.39 16.94
C ASN A 28 -15.68 19.82 15.52
N GLU A 29 -15.24 21.08 15.34
CA GLU A 29 -14.74 21.61 14.06
C GLU A 29 -13.29 21.18 13.76
N LEU A 30 -12.58 20.62 14.75
CA LEU A 30 -11.23 20.08 14.60
C LEU A 30 -11.24 18.85 13.69
N ARG A 31 -11.18 19.08 12.38
CA ARG A 31 -11.00 18.03 11.38
C ARG A 31 -9.60 17.42 11.56
N LYS A 32 -9.51 16.28 12.25
CA LYS A 32 -8.31 15.44 12.22
C LYS A 32 -8.10 15.01 10.78
N ASN A 33 -6.99 15.44 10.20
CA ASN A 33 -6.42 15.05 8.91
C ASN A 33 -7.30 14.06 8.10
N LEU A 34 -8.29 14.58 7.38
CA LEU A 34 -9.17 13.78 6.49
C LEU A 34 -8.42 13.22 5.28
N PHE A 35 -7.16 13.60 5.11
CA PHE A 35 -6.22 13.07 4.15
C PHE A 35 -5.31 12.01 4.78
N VAL A 36 -5.85 11.12 5.62
CA VAL A 36 -5.28 9.77 5.70
C VAL A 36 -5.51 9.16 4.33
N ARG A 37 -4.58 9.42 3.41
CA ARG A 37 -4.39 8.62 2.21
C ARG A 37 -4.14 7.22 2.73
N SER A 38 -5.15 6.35 2.64
CA SER A 38 -4.93 4.92 2.68
C SER A 38 -3.94 4.64 1.57
N TYR A 39 -2.66 4.53 1.92
CA TYR A 39 -1.63 4.08 1.00
C TYR A 39 -2.15 2.76 0.45
N ASP A 40 -2.33 2.69 -0.86
CA ASP A 40 -2.76 1.48 -1.53
C ASP A 40 -1.58 0.50 -1.53
N TYR A 41 -1.34 -0.10 -0.36
CA TYR A 41 -0.32 -1.12 -0.14
C TYR A 41 -0.50 -2.27 -1.11
N GLN A 42 -1.75 -2.56 -1.53
CA GLN A 42 -2.03 -3.62 -2.49
C GLN A 42 -1.49 -3.25 -3.87
N THR A 43 -1.72 -2.04 -4.35
CA THR A 43 -1.13 -1.57 -5.61
C THR A 43 0.41 -1.59 -5.56
N LEU A 44 1.02 -1.17 -4.45
CA LEU A 44 2.48 -1.24 -4.31
C LEU A 44 3.02 -2.68 -4.34
N VAL A 45 2.34 -3.61 -3.67
CA VAL A 45 2.71 -5.02 -3.67
C VAL A 45 2.56 -5.60 -5.08
N ILE A 46 1.50 -5.24 -5.81
CA ILE A 46 1.26 -5.67 -7.20
C ILE A 46 2.39 -5.17 -8.12
N GLU A 47 2.74 -3.89 -8.05
CA GLU A 47 3.83 -3.31 -8.84
C GLU A 47 5.18 -3.98 -8.52
N SER A 48 5.46 -4.27 -7.24
CA SER A 48 6.70 -4.94 -6.81
C SER A 48 6.81 -6.42 -7.22
N THR A 49 5.68 -7.06 -7.51
CA THR A 49 5.64 -8.48 -7.88
C THR A 49 6.31 -8.72 -9.23
N CYS A 50 6.17 -7.78 -10.18
CA CYS A 50 6.81 -7.88 -11.50
C CYS A 50 8.34 -8.05 -11.39
N ILE A 51 8.98 -7.21 -10.55
CA ILE A 51 10.43 -7.22 -10.32
C ILE A 51 10.85 -8.54 -9.65
N THR A 52 10.07 -8.99 -8.66
CA THR A 52 10.34 -10.25 -7.94
C THR A 52 10.27 -11.46 -8.88
N HIS A 53 9.37 -11.44 -9.87
CA HIS A 53 9.23 -12.51 -10.85
C HIS A 53 10.43 -12.59 -11.79
N GLN A 54 10.94 -11.44 -12.25
CA GLN A 54 12.17 -11.40 -13.04
C GLN A 54 13.38 -11.92 -12.25
N LEU A 55 13.49 -11.53 -10.97
CA LEU A 55 14.58 -11.99 -10.11
C LEU A 55 14.51 -13.51 -9.84
N SER A 56 13.31 -14.05 -9.68
CA SER A 56 13.06 -15.48 -9.53
C SER A 56 13.47 -16.26 -10.79
N SER A 57 13.13 -15.74 -11.98
CA SER A 57 13.54 -16.35 -13.25
C SER A 57 15.06 -16.44 -13.40
N ILE A 58 15.78 -15.36 -13.06
CA ILE A 58 17.26 -15.34 -13.08
C ILE A 58 17.82 -16.36 -12.07
N SER A 59 17.27 -16.40 -10.86
CA SER A 59 17.71 -17.31 -9.81
C SER A 59 17.52 -18.78 -10.20
N LEU A 60 16.40 -19.12 -10.84
CA LEU A 60 16.12 -20.47 -11.35
C LEU A 60 17.07 -20.88 -12.46
N PHE A 61 17.39 -19.95 -13.37
CA PHE A 61 18.36 -20.20 -14.42
C PHE A 61 19.73 -20.52 -13.85
N ILE A 62 20.20 -19.73 -12.88
CA ILE A 62 21.46 -19.97 -12.17
C ILE A 62 21.44 -21.32 -11.44
N ALA A 63 20.36 -21.61 -10.71
CA ALA A 63 20.21 -22.89 -10.02
C ALA A 63 20.25 -24.07 -10.99
N MET A 64 19.56 -23.96 -12.14
CA MET A 64 19.58 -24.98 -13.18
C MET A 64 20.98 -25.20 -13.75
N PHE A 65 21.75 -24.14 -13.93
CA PHE A 65 23.14 -24.23 -14.40
C PHE A 65 24.03 -24.98 -13.40
N PHE A 66 23.97 -24.65 -12.11
CA PHE A 66 24.72 -25.36 -11.06
C PHE A 66 24.31 -26.83 -10.95
N TYR A 67 23.01 -27.12 -11.00
CA TYR A 67 22.51 -28.50 -10.92
C TYR A 67 22.89 -29.35 -12.14
N MET A 68 23.05 -28.73 -13.31
CA MET A 68 23.52 -29.41 -14.51
C MET A 68 25.03 -29.69 -14.47
N ASP A 69 25.81 -28.77 -13.88
CA ASP A 69 27.26 -28.91 -13.69
C ASP A 69 27.61 -30.03 -12.68
N ASP A 70 26.81 -30.18 -11.63
CA ASP A 70 27.05 -31.16 -10.56
C ASP A 70 26.72 -32.62 -10.98
N GLN A 71 26.06 -32.85 -12.14
CA GLN A 71 25.58 -34.18 -12.63
C GLN A 71 24.74 -35.03 -11.64
N SER A 72 24.53 -34.59 -10.40
CA SER A 72 23.96 -35.38 -9.31
C SER A 72 22.43 -35.49 -9.34
N VAL A 73 21.74 -34.69 -10.16
CA VAL A 73 20.27 -34.60 -10.13
C VAL A 73 19.68 -34.97 -11.47
N SER A 74 18.73 -35.92 -11.45
CA SER A 74 18.03 -36.35 -12.67
C SER A 74 17.40 -35.13 -13.37
N PRO A 75 17.73 -34.88 -14.66
CA PRO A 75 17.18 -33.77 -15.44
C PRO A 75 15.65 -33.69 -15.42
N GLN A 76 15.00 -34.86 -15.24
CA GLN A 76 13.56 -35.00 -15.17
C GLN A 76 12.98 -34.31 -13.93
N ALA A 77 13.66 -34.40 -12.78
CA ALA A 77 13.20 -33.77 -11.54
C ALA A 77 13.27 -32.24 -11.62
N LEU A 78 14.33 -31.70 -12.24
CA LEU A 78 14.48 -30.26 -12.49
C LEU A 78 13.37 -29.75 -13.40
N TRP A 79 13.09 -30.46 -14.49
CA TRP A 79 12.02 -30.10 -15.42
C TRP A 79 10.64 -30.06 -14.75
N VAL A 80 10.32 -31.07 -13.92
CA VAL A 80 9.07 -31.11 -13.17
C VAL A 80 8.98 -29.94 -12.18
N LEU A 81 10.06 -29.68 -11.42
CA LEU A 81 10.10 -28.56 -10.48
C LEU A 81 9.90 -27.20 -11.17
N MET A 82 10.59 -26.99 -12.29
CA MET A 82 10.46 -25.77 -13.10
C MET A 82 9.04 -25.60 -13.65
N SER A 83 8.42 -26.69 -14.08
CA SER A 83 7.05 -26.69 -14.60
C SER A 83 6.03 -26.33 -13.51
N ILE A 84 6.21 -26.85 -12.29
CA ILE A 84 5.38 -26.52 -11.12
C ILE A 84 5.55 -25.04 -10.75
N LEU A 85 6.79 -24.53 -10.72
CA LEU A 85 7.05 -23.14 -10.41
C LEU A 85 6.47 -22.18 -11.45
N ALA A 86 6.55 -22.53 -12.73
CA ALA A 86 5.96 -21.75 -13.82
C ALA A 86 4.42 -21.70 -13.72
N LEU A 87 3.78 -22.84 -13.41
CA LEU A 87 2.34 -22.91 -13.13
C LEU A 87 1.95 -22.03 -11.96
N PHE A 88 2.71 -22.08 -10.87
CA PHE A 88 2.46 -21.25 -9.70
C PHE A 88 2.61 -19.76 -10.02
N GLY A 89 3.66 -19.35 -10.74
CA GLY A 89 3.85 -17.98 -11.20
C GLY A 89 2.71 -17.48 -12.09
N TYR A 90 2.25 -18.31 -13.02
CA TYR A 90 1.12 -18.00 -13.90
C TYR A 90 -0.21 -17.82 -13.13
N LEU A 91 -0.48 -18.67 -12.14
CA LEU A 91 -1.66 -18.55 -11.29
C LEU A 91 -1.64 -17.26 -10.45
N ASN A 92 -0.50 -16.93 -9.86
CA ASN A 92 -0.34 -15.67 -9.12
C ASN A 92 -0.55 -14.46 -10.03
N ASN A 93 0.00 -14.48 -11.25
CA ASN A 93 -0.21 -13.43 -12.23
C ASN A 93 -1.69 -13.24 -12.60
N ILE A 94 -2.43 -14.33 -12.84
CA ILE A 94 -3.89 -14.28 -13.09
C ILE A 94 -4.66 -13.69 -11.91
N ILE A 95 -4.33 -14.10 -10.68
CA ILE A 95 -4.99 -13.60 -9.47
C ILE A 95 -4.76 -12.10 -9.34
N ILE A 96 -3.53 -11.64 -9.57
CA ILE A 96 -3.14 -10.23 -9.54
C ILE A 96 -3.88 -9.42 -10.61
N LEU A 97 -3.93 -9.90 -11.85
CA LEU A 97 -4.66 -9.23 -12.93
C LEU A 97 -6.17 -9.15 -12.64
N LYS A 98 -6.75 -10.19 -12.00
CA LYS A 98 -8.13 -10.15 -11.53
C LYS A 98 -8.36 -9.13 -10.43
N CYS A 99 -7.40 -8.94 -9.52
CA CYS A 99 -7.49 -7.96 -8.44
C CYS A 99 -7.35 -6.51 -8.91
N GLN A 100 -6.65 -6.23 -10.02
CA GLN A 100 -6.59 -4.87 -10.60
C GLN A 100 -7.84 -4.47 -11.41
N GLY A 101 -8.67 -5.44 -11.83
CA GLY A 101 -9.79 -5.22 -12.73
C GLY A 101 -11.18 -5.16 -12.09
N SER A 102 -11.30 -5.21 -10.76
CA SER A 102 -12.58 -5.14 -10.02
C SER A 102 -12.61 -3.96 -9.06
#